data_AF-A0A0C2G8U4-F1
#
_entry.id   AF-A0A0C2G8U4-F1
#
_cell.length_a   1.000
_cell.length_b   1.000
_cell.length_c   1.000
_cell.angle_alpha   90.00
_cell.angle_beta   90.00
_cell.angle_gamma   90.00
#
_symmetry.space_group_name_H-M   'P 1'
#
loop_
_entity.id
_entity.type
_entity.pdbx_description
1 polymer ?
#
loop_
_entity_poly.entity_id
_entity_poly.type
_entity_poly.pdbx_seq_one_letter_code
_entity_poly.pdbx_strand_id
1 'polypeptide(L)'
;CEKRTCQSVHRKSTHSRYWRPQILLLVSRPSSSCPLMDFVNDLKKSGLYVIGHVRKGDLDSNQAVDPLQQVFPYWLSLVDYLKLKAFVELTLSNSIRQGIQQLMRLSGLGAMKPNTVVLGFHEATPVDATLQESQLLKDLRYSKIDRAAVVEYFTAGDYMPKVRKFICSL
;
A
#
# COMPACT_ATOMS: atom_id res chain seq x y z
N CYS A 1 -44.00 8.24 30.97
CA CYS A 1 -44.20 7.40 29.78
C CYS A 1 -42.91 7.46 28.97
N GLU A 2 -41.90 6.71 29.41
CA GLU A 2 -40.56 6.75 28.83
C GLU A 2 -39.88 5.39 29.06
N LYS A 3 -39.08 5.00 28.07
CA LYS A 3 -38.13 3.87 28.05
C LYS A 3 -38.72 2.48 27.81
N ARG A 4 -38.45 1.98 26.59
CA ARG A 4 -37.78 0.70 26.24
C ARG A 4 -38.34 0.20 24.91
N THR A 5 -37.50 0.11 23.87
CA THR A 5 -37.26 -1.10 23.05
C THR A 5 -36.19 -0.77 21.99
N CYS A 6 -34.93 -0.67 22.42
CA CYS A 6 -33.77 -0.76 21.52
C CYS A 6 -32.73 -1.69 22.13
N GLN A 7 -33.12 -2.94 22.38
CA GLN A 7 -32.19 -4.02 22.66
C GLN A 7 -32.70 -5.29 21.99
N SER A 8 -32.26 -5.53 20.76
CA SER A 8 -31.91 -6.88 20.32
C SER A 8 -31.27 -6.84 18.94
N VAL A 9 -29.95 -6.66 18.87
CA VAL A 9 -29.15 -7.31 17.83
C VAL A 9 -27.81 -7.68 18.46
N HIS A 10 -27.78 -8.80 19.18
CA HIS A 10 -26.54 -9.51 19.46
C HIS A 10 -26.75 -11.01 19.20
N ARG A 11 -26.20 -11.45 18.05
CA ARG A 11 -25.31 -12.62 17.90
C ARG A 11 -25.78 -13.76 16.96
N LYS A 12 -25.19 -13.70 15.75
CA LYS A 12 -24.59 -14.77 14.91
C LYS A 12 -25.50 -15.83 14.25
N SER A 13 -25.59 -15.74 12.92
CA SER A 13 -24.96 -16.74 12.04
C SER A 13 -24.60 -16.08 10.70
N THR A 14 -23.34 -15.76 10.50
CA THR A 14 -22.80 -15.57 9.15
C THR A 14 -21.51 -16.34 9.08
N HIS A 15 -21.63 -17.67 9.14
CA HIS A 15 -20.68 -18.46 8.38
C HIS A 15 -20.91 -18.06 6.91
N SER A 16 -20.24 -17.01 6.46
CA SER A 16 -20.34 -16.61 5.07
C SER A 16 -19.69 -17.75 4.29
N ARG A 17 -20.52 -18.60 3.68
CA ARG A 17 -20.04 -19.58 2.70
C ARG A 17 -19.39 -18.90 1.47
N TYR A 18 -19.32 -17.56 1.49
CA TYR A 18 -18.72 -16.68 0.50
C TYR A 18 -18.01 -15.53 1.21
N TRP A 19 -16.77 -15.77 1.63
CA TRP A 19 -15.87 -14.70 2.04
C TRP A 19 -15.41 -13.91 0.81
N ARG A 20 -15.28 -12.58 0.93
CA ARG A 20 -14.79 -11.70 -0.13
C ARG A 20 -13.50 -11.02 0.33
N PRO A 21 -12.37 -11.21 -0.38
CA PRO A 21 -11.12 -10.55 -0.02
C PRO A 21 -11.22 -9.05 -0.18
N GLN A 22 -10.95 -8.31 0.89
CA GLN A 22 -10.69 -6.87 0.87
C GLN A 22 -9.25 -6.70 1.34
N ILE A 23 -8.33 -6.48 0.40
CA ILE A 23 -6.90 -6.66 0.63
C ILE A 23 -6.22 -5.30 0.82
N LEU A 24 -5.46 -5.18 1.90
CA LEU A 24 -4.44 -4.17 2.10
C LEU A 24 -3.07 -4.83 1.86
N LEU A 25 -2.40 -4.49 0.76
CA LEU A 25 -1.04 -4.92 0.49
C LEU A 25 -0.06 -3.87 1.02
N LEU A 26 0.83 -4.27 1.92
CA LEU A 26 1.89 -3.37 2.39
C LEU A 26 3.13 -3.58 1.53
N VAL A 27 3.50 -2.54 0.80
CA VAL A 27 4.64 -2.55 -0.11
C VAL A 27 5.77 -1.75 0.51
N SER A 28 6.88 -2.43 0.79
CA SER A 28 8.12 -1.77 1.17
C SER A 28 8.81 -1.21 -0.07
N ARG A 29 9.10 -2.06 -1.07
CA ARG A 29 9.80 -1.71 -2.31
C ARG A 29 8.97 -2.11 -3.54
N PRO A 30 8.45 -1.16 -4.33
CA PRO A 30 7.65 -1.48 -5.51
C PRO A 30 8.41 -2.27 -6.56
N SER A 31 9.72 -2.02 -6.72
CA SER A 31 10.52 -2.67 -7.75
C SER A 31 10.60 -4.19 -7.65
N SER A 32 10.73 -4.72 -6.43
CA SER A 32 10.69 -6.15 -6.17
C SER A 32 9.27 -6.70 -5.99
N SER A 33 8.29 -5.84 -5.77
CA SER A 33 6.94 -6.24 -5.38
C SER A 33 5.94 -6.23 -6.52
N CYS A 34 6.31 -5.81 -7.73
CA CYS A 34 5.42 -5.82 -8.90
C CYS A 34 4.73 -7.17 -9.14
N PRO A 35 5.42 -8.33 -9.15
CA PRO A 35 4.76 -9.63 -9.32
C PRO A 35 3.74 -9.92 -8.20
N LEU A 36 4.03 -9.49 -6.97
CA LEU A 36 3.10 -9.63 -5.84
C LEU A 36 1.88 -8.72 -6.01
N MET A 37 2.07 -7.50 -6.51
CA MET A 37 0.99 -6.56 -6.77
C MET A 37 0.02 -7.08 -7.83
N ASP A 38 0.54 -7.70 -8.88
CA ASP A 38 -0.24 -8.35 -9.95
C ASP A 38 -0.98 -9.60 -9.41
N PHE A 39 -0.27 -10.45 -8.66
CA PHE A 39 -0.87 -11.62 -8.02
C PHE A 39 -2.06 -11.25 -7.11
N VAL A 40 -1.90 -10.19 -6.31
CA VAL A 40 -2.98 -9.70 -5.43
C VAL A 40 -4.14 -9.13 -6.24
N ASN A 41 -3.87 -8.48 -7.37
CA ASN A 41 -4.90 -7.97 -8.27
C ASN A 41 -5.76 -9.09 -8.87
N ASP A 42 -5.17 -10.24 -9.17
CA ASP A 42 -5.91 -11.42 -9.60
C ASP A 42 -6.67 -12.07 -8.43
N LEU A 43 -6.06 -12.09 -7.24
CA LEU A 43 -6.65 -12.68 -6.03
C LEU A 43 -7.90 -11.94 -5.55
N LYS A 44 -7.89 -10.60 -5.55
CA LYS A 44 -9.01 -9.79 -5.04
C LYS A 44 -10.29 -9.92 -5.87
N LYS A 45 -10.21 -10.34 -7.13
CA LYS A 45 -11.33 -10.37 -8.09
C LYS A 45 -12.06 -9.02 -8.17
N SER A 46 -13.20 -8.89 -7.49
CA SER A 46 -14.01 -7.65 -7.41
C SER A 46 -13.92 -6.94 -6.06
N GLY A 47 -13.07 -7.42 -5.16
CA GLY A 47 -12.89 -6.87 -3.83
C GLY A 47 -12.11 -5.56 -3.79
N LEU A 48 -12.13 -4.91 -2.62
CA LEU A 48 -11.29 -3.75 -2.35
C LEU A 48 -9.82 -4.17 -2.40
N TYR A 49 -9.01 -3.35 -3.05
CA TYR A 49 -7.56 -3.50 -3.05
C TYR A 49 -6.93 -2.15 -2.75
N VAL A 50 -6.18 -2.09 -1.66
CA VAL A 50 -5.44 -0.92 -1.21
C VAL A 50 -3.96 -1.29 -1.15
N ILE A 51 -3.12 -0.43 -1.73
CA ILE A 51 -1.66 -0.51 -1.65
C ILE A 51 -1.22 0.50 -0.60
N GLY A 52 -0.70 0.00 0.51
CA GLY A 52 -0.18 0.80 1.61
C GLY A 52 1.34 0.90 1.56
N HIS A 53 1.88 2.10 1.71
CA HIS A 53 3.32 2.30 1.88
C HIS A 53 3.60 3.23 3.05
N VAL A 54 4.56 2.83 3.89
CA VAL A 54 5.03 3.63 5.02
C VAL A 54 6.40 4.19 4.70
N ARG A 55 6.47 5.52 4.60
CA ARG A 55 7.75 6.24 4.55
C ARG A 55 8.19 6.51 5.98
N LYS A 56 9.41 6.10 6.31
CA LYS A 56 10.04 6.48 7.57
C LYS A 56 10.50 7.94 7.46
N GLY A 57 10.03 8.80 8.35
CA GLY A 57 10.40 10.20 8.42
C GLY A 57 9.82 10.85 9.65
N ASP A 58 10.32 12.04 9.98
CA ASP A 58 9.89 12.78 11.16
C ASP A 58 8.70 13.69 10.83
N LEU A 59 7.63 13.55 11.60
CA LEU A 59 6.43 14.39 11.47
C LEU A 59 6.69 15.82 11.97
N ASP A 60 7.66 16.00 12.86
CA ASP A 60 7.95 17.29 13.51
C ASP A 60 8.99 18.13 12.75
N SER A 61 9.40 17.68 11.56
CA SER A 61 10.28 18.48 10.72
C SER A 61 9.56 19.75 10.26
N ASN A 62 10.16 20.93 10.49
CA ASN A 62 9.67 22.26 10.06
C ASN A 62 9.59 22.44 8.52
N GLN A 63 9.40 21.37 7.76
CA GLN A 63 9.16 21.44 6.32
C GLN A 63 7.74 21.94 6.08
N ALA A 64 7.62 23.01 5.29
CA ALA A 64 6.33 23.60 4.93
C ALA A 64 5.48 22.70 4.00
N VAL A 65 6.04 21.62 3.46
CA VAL A 65 5.41 20.75 2.45
C VAL A 65 5.58 19.29 2.87
N ASP A 66 4.48 18.53 2.81
CA ASP A 66 4.49 17.09 3.09
C ASP A 66 5.31 16.34 2.01
N PRO A 67 6.38 15.61 2.38
CA PRO A 67 7.17 14.83 1.43
C PRO A 67 6.32 13.78 0.70
N LEU A 68 5.23 13.28 1.28
CA LEU A 68 4.36 12.31 0.63
C LEU A 68 3.61 12.90 -0.57
N GLN A 69 3.30 14.21 -0.54
CA GLN A 69 2.57 14.86 -1.62
C GLN A 69 3.37 14.85 -2.94
N GLN A 70 4.70 14.93 -2.85
CA GLN A 70 5.58 14.85 -4.01
C GLN A 70 5.69 13.41 -4.55
N VAL A 71 5.59 12.43 -3.67
CA VAL A 71 5.77 11.00 -4.00
C VAL A 71 4.48 10.36 -4.50
N PHE A 72 3.33 10.83 -4.03
CA PHE A 72 2.01 10.28 -4.36
C PHE A 72 1.73 10.15 -5.87
N PRO A 73 2.05 11.14 -6.73
CA PRO A 73 1.87 11.02 -8.18
C PRO A 73 2.65 9.87 -8.84
N TYR A 74 3.84 9.53 -8.33
CA TYR A 74 4.64 8.42 -8.84
C TYR A 74 3.96 7.07 -8.57
N TRP A 75 3.37 6.91 -7.38
CA TRP A 75 2.62 5.71 -7.04
C TRP A 75 1.34 5.56 -7.85
N LEU A 76 0.60 6.66 -8.08
CA LEU A 76 -0.55 6.64 -8.97
C LEU A 76 -0.14 6.21 -10.38
N SER A 77 0.94 6.80 -10.91
CA SER A 77 1.46 6.46 -12.23
C SER A 77 1.88 4.99 -12.31
N LEU A 78 2.49 4.43 -11.27
CA LEU A 78 2.86 3.01 -11.21
C LEU A 78 1.63 2.10 -11.24
N VAL A 79 0.62 2.38 -10.41
CA VAL A 79 -0.64 1.63 -10.36
C VAL A 79 -1.35 1.66 -11.72
N ASP A 80 -1.35 2.82 -12.37
CA ASP A 80 -1.86 3.01 -13.72
C ASP A 80 -1.07 2.17 -14.74
N TYR A 81 0.27 2.20 -14.69
CA TYR A 81 1.14 1.42 -15.58
C TYR A 81 0.95 -0.09 -15.47
N LEU A 82 0.70 -0.58 -14.27
CA LEU A 82 0.42 -1.99 -13.99
C LEU A 82 -1.07 -2.35 -14.19
N LYS A 83 -1.92 -1.39 -14.57
CA LYS A 83 -3.39 -1.56 -14.69
C LYS A 83 -4.05 -2.13 -13.42
N LEU A 84 -3.51 -1.78 -12.27
CA LEU A 84 -4.02 -2.26 -10.98
C LEU A 84 -5.26 -1.44 -10.60
N LYS A 85 -6.37 -2.12 -10.33
CA LYS A 85 -7.58 -1.47 -9.81
C LYS A 85 -7.48 -1.35 -8.29
N ALA A 86 -6.59 -0.47 -7.83
CA ALA A 86 -6.25 -0.33 -6.41
C ALA A 86 -6.24 1.14 -5.99
N PHE A 87 -6.51 1.38 -4.71
CA PHE A 87 -6.26 2.68 -4.08
C PHE A 87 -4.86 2.70 -3.50
N VAL A 88 -4.19 3.84 -3.53
CA VAL A 88 -2.88 4.04 -2.90
C VAL A 88 -3.06 4.82 -1.62
N GLU A 89 -2.51 4.30 -0.52
CA GLU A 89 -2.42 5.01 0.76
C GLU A 89 -0.95 5.11 1.17
N LEU A 90 -0.47 6.33 1.33
CA LEU A 90 0.88 6.61 1.81
C LEU A 90 0.79 7.14 3.24
N THR A 91 1.71 6.73 4.11
CA THR A 91 1.77 7.20 5.49
C THR A 91 3.20 7.53 5.89
N LEU A 92 3.37 8.65 6.59
CA LEU A 92 4.64 9.11 7.12
C LEU A 92 4.65 8.79 8.62
N SER A 93 5.69 8.12 9.10
CA SER A 93 5.80 7.76 10.51
C SER A 93 7.25 7.56 10.95
N ASN A 94 7.52 7.85 12.22
CA ASN A 94 8.84 7.67 12.82
C ASN A 94 9.24 6.18 12.89
N SER A 95 8.24 5.29 12.96
CA SER A 95 8.43 3.83 13.00
C SER A 95 7.52 3.11 12.02
N ILE A 96 8.09 2.13 11.30
CA ILE A 96 7.33 1.31 10.33
C ILE A 96 6.15 0.61 11.00
N ARG A 97 6.34 0.08 12.23
CA ARG A 97 5.26 -0.60 12.96
C ARG A 97 4.10 0.34 13.26
N GLN A 98 4.40 1.56 13.69
CA GLN A 98 3.38 2.57 14.00
C GLN A 98 2.66 3.02 12.73
N GLY A 99 3.40 3.27 11.64
CA GLY A 99 2.80 3.62 10.34
C GLY A 99 1.91 2.50 9.78
N ILE A 100 2.29 1.24 9.91
CA ILE A 100 1.45 0.10 9.50
C ILE A 100 0.19 0.02 10.37
N GLN A 101 0.30 0.24 11.68
CA GLN A 101 -0.87 0.30 12.57
C GLN A 101 -1.83 1.44 12.21
N GLN A 102 -1.29 2.60 11.82
CA GLN A 102 -2.08 3.74 11.33
C GLN A 102 -2.81 3.35 10.04
N LEU A 103 -2.10 2.80 9.05
CA LEU A 103 -2.70 2.31 7.81
C LEU A 103 -3.81 1.28 8.07
N MET A 104 -3.58 0.25 8.88
CA MET A 104 -4.62 -0.76 9.14
C MET A 104 -5.88 -0.20 9.81
N ARG A 105 -5.75 0.87 10.60
CA ARG A 105 -6.88 1.48 11.31
C ARG A 105 -7.63 2.51 10.47
N LEU A 106 -6.89 3.27 9.67
CA LEU A 106 -7.39 4.39 8.87
C LEU A 106 -7.73 4.00 7.43
N SER A 107 -7.22 2.87 6.95
CA SER A 107 -7.45 2.41 5.58
C SER A 107 -8.92 2.11 5.32
N GLY A 108 -9.38 2.60 4.17
CA GLY A 108 -10.75 2.41 3.72
C GLY A 108 -11.72 3.54 4.09
N LEU A 109 -12.77 3.69 3.28
CA LEU A 109 -13.78 4.74 3.44
C LEU A 109 -15.12 4.12 3.86
N GLY A 110 -15.58 4.42 5.09
CA GLY A 110 -16.87 3.98 5.60
C GLY A 110 -16.98 2.46 5.74
N ALA A 111 -17.89 1.85 4.98
CA ALA A 111 -18.09 0.39 4.99
C ALA A 111 -17.01 -0.39 4.21
N MET A 112 -16.16 0.30 3.45
CA MET A 112 -15.10 -0.31 2.64
C MET A 112 -13.81 -0.39 3.45
N LYS A 113 -13.66 -1.42 4.29
CA LYS A 113 -12.47 -1.62 5.12
C LYS A 113 -11.72 -2.90 4.71
N PRO A 114 -10.39 -2.90 4.58
CA PRO A 114 -9.66 -4.14 4.32
C PRO A 114 -9.87 -5.15 5.46
N ASN A 115 -10.07 -6.41 5.09
CA ASN A 115 -10.21 -7.55 6.01
C ASN A 115 -9.00 -8.49 5.98
N THR A 116 -8.11 -8.32 4.99
CA THR A 116 -6.92 -9.13 4.78
C THR A 116 -5.73 -8.20 4.61
N VAL A 117 -4.64 -8.48 5.31
CA VAL A 117 -3.36 -7.82 5.10
C VAL A 117 -2.43 -8.79 4.39
N VAL A 118 -1.84 -8.35 3.29
CA VAL A 118 -0.82 -9.11 2.56
C VAL A 118 0.52 -8.41 2.73
N LEU A 119 1.54 -9.20 3.01
CA LEU A 119 2.92 -8.77 3.24
C LEU A 119 3.84 -9.56 2.31
N GLY A 120 4.76 -8.88 1.65
CA GLY A 120 5.89 -9.56 1.01
C GLY A 120 6.80 -10.18 2.06
N PHE A 121 7.34 -11.36 1.78
CA PHE A 121 8.34 -11.96 2.65
C PHE A 121 9.61 -11.10 2.68
N HIS A 122 10.22 -10.99 3.86
CA HIS A 122 11.46 -10.22 4.01
C HIS A 122 12.66 -11.09 3.64
N GLU A 123 13.35 -10.70 2.57
CA GLU A 123 14.64 -11.30 2.22
C GLU A 123 15.77 -10.49 2.84
N ALA A 124 16.65 -11.18 3.58
CA ALA A 124 17.78 -10.55 4.29
C ALA A 124 18.79 -9.93 3.32
N THR A 125 18.90 -10.47 2.11
CA THR A 125 19.67 -9.90 1.01
C THR A 125 18.71 -9.20 0.07
N PRO A 126 18.86 -7.90 -0.20
CA PRO A 126 18.06 -7.25 -1.23
C PRO A 126 18.44 -7.86 -2.57
N VAL A 127 17.47 -8.49 -3.24
CA VAL A 127 17.61 -8.81 -4.66
C VAL A 127 17.62 -7.49 -5.41
N ASP A 128 18.60 -7.31 -6.30
CA ASP A 128 18.67 -6.16 -7.21
C ASP A 128 17.52 -6.25 -8.24
N ALA A 129 16.31 -5.99 -7.76
CA ALA A 129 15.10 -5.98 -8.56
C ALA A 129 14.97 -4.60 -9.19
N THR A 130 15.38 -4.51 -10.45
CA THR A 130 15.10 -3.36 -11.32
C THR A 130 13.67 -3.48 -11.83
N LEU A 131 12.89 -2.40 -11.73
CA LEU A 131 11.62 -2.33 -12.46
C LEU A 131 11.94 -2.41 -13.95
N GLN A 132 11.51 -3.48 -14.61
CA GLN A 132 11.67 -3.55 -16.05
C GLN A 132 10.65 -2.63 -16.70
N GLU A 133 11.11 -1.66 -17.48
CA GLU A 133 10.24 -0.78 -18.28
C GLU A 133 9.29 -1.56 -19.19
N SER A 134 9.69 -2.76 -19.63
CA SER A 134 8.87 -3.67 -20.45
C SER A 134 7.60 -4.15 -19.73
N GLN A 135 7.59 -4.20 -18.41
CA GLN A 135 6.42 -4.55 -17.60
C GLN A 135 5.44 -3.36 -17.47
N LEU A 136 5.88 -2.14 -17.76
CA LEU A 136 5.04 -0.95 -17.74
C LEU A 136 4.42 -0.72 -19.12
N LEU A 137 3.09 -0.57 -19.15
CA LEU A 137 2.36 -0.49 -20.41
C LEU A 137 2.56 0.84 -21.14
N LYS A 138 2.81 0.76 -22.45
CA LYS A 138 3.26 1.84 -23.34
C LYS A 138 2.26 2.97 -23.64
N ASP A 139 0.97 2.80 -23.31
CA ASP A 139 -0.06 3.81 -23.60
C ASP A 139 -1.09 3.94 -22.48
N LEU A 140 -0.81 4.80 -21.49
CA LEU A 140 -1.81 5.20 -20.51
C LEU A 140 -2.17 6.67 -20.71
N ARG A 141 -3.46 6.88 -20.99
CA ARG A 141 -4.06 8.17 -21.34
C ARG A 141 -3.99 9.22 -20.23
N TYR A 142 -3.60 8.83 -19.01
CA TYR A 142 -3.66 9.65 -17.80
C TYR A 142 -2.32 9.86 -17.07
N SER A 143 -1.22 9.22 -17.49
CA SER A 143 0.05 9.37 -16.79
C SER A 143 0.68 10.72 -17.09
N LYS A 144 0.73 11.61 -16.09
CA LYS A 144 1.42 12.92 -16.14
C LYS A 144 2.94 12.83 -16.01
N ILE A 145 3.45 11.68 -15.55
CA ILE A 145 4.88 11.43 -15.30
C ILE A 145 5.35 10.38 -16.31
N ASP A 146 6.54 10.56 -16.87
CA ASP A 146 7.14 9.63 -17.82
C ASP A 146 7.52 8.30 -17.16
N ARG A 147 7.42 7.19 -17.90
CA ARG A 147 7.79 5.84 -17.41
C ARG A 147 9.21 5.78 -16.90
N ALA A 148 10.14 6.37 -17.63
CA ALA A 148 11.55 6.39 -17.26
C ALA A 148 11.73 7.07 -15.89
N ALA A 149 11.04 8.18 -15.65
CA ALA A 149 11.07 8.87 -14.36
C ALA A 149 10.44 8.03 -13.23
N VAL A 150 9.38 7.26 -13.52
CA VAL A 150 8.78 6.33 -12.54
C VAL A 150 9.74 5.17 -12.21
N VAL A 151 10.34 4.55 -13.23
CA VAL A 151 11.32 3.47 -13.06
C VAL A 151 12.54 3.97 -12.32
N GLU A 152 13.08 5.12 -12.71
CA GLU A 152 14.20 5.78 -12.04
C GLU A 152 13.86 6.05 -10.57
N TYR A 153 12.71 6.65 -10.28
CA TYR A 153 12.29 6.95 -8.91
C TYR A 153 12.24 5.69 -8.01
N PHE A 154 11.64 4.61 -8.49
CA PHE A 154 11.46 3.38 -7.70
C PHE A 154 12.66 2.42 -7.74
N THR A 155 13.60 2.63 -8.66
CA THR A 155 14.86 1.86 -8.77
C THR A 155 16.05 2.62 -8.20
N ALA A 156 15.92 3.93 -7.94
CA ALA A 156 16.96 4.75 -7.33
C ALA A 156 17.39 4.17 -5.97
N GLY A 157 18.71 4.08 -5.76
CA GLY A 157 19.30 3.56 -4.53
C GLY A 157 18.93 4.34 -3.25
N ASP A 158 18.37 5.54 -3.40
CA ASP A 158 17.92 6.41 -2.30
C ASP A 158 16.52 6.03 -1.77
N TYR A 159 15.85 5.09 -2.42
CA TYR A 159 14.67 4.46 -1.85
C TYR A 159 15.02 3.59 -0.62
N MET A 160 16.30 3.26 -0.42
CA MET A 160 16.83 2.76 0.85
C MET A 160 17.23 3.91 1.79
N PRO A 161 16.94 3.82 3.10
CA PRO A 161 17.74 4.55 4.07
C PRO A 161 19.17 4.02 3.98
N LYS A 162 20.10 4.86 3.51
CA LYS A 162 21.53 4.58 3.68
C LYS A 162 21.79 4.55 5.19
N VAL A 163 22.55 3.56 5.63
CA VAL A 163 23.09 3.32 7.00
C VAL A 163 22.46 2.14 7.75
N ARG A 164 23.12 0.98 7.57
CA ARG A 164 23.74 0.08 8.57
C ARG A 164 22.91 -0.28 9.82
N LYS A 165 22.69 -1.60 9.97
CA LYS A 165 22.15 -2.33 11.15
C LYS A 165 20.68 -2.04 11.49
N PHE A 166 19.76 -2.62 10.74
CA PHE A 166 18.40 -2.92 11.24
C PHE A 166 18.10 -4.40 11.01
N ILE A 167 18.91 -5.25 11.64
CA ILE A 167 18.58 -6.64 11.88
C ILE A 167 17.58 -6.64 13.05
N CYS A 168 16.46 -7.33 12.88
CA CYS A 168 15.53 -7.78 13.94
C CYS A 168 15.03 -6.73 14.95
N SER A 169 13.82 -6.21 14.70
CA SER A 169 12.86 -5.98 15.79
C SER A 169 11.43 -5.97 15.24
N LEU A 170 11.00 -7.13 14.76
CA LEU A 170 9.60 -7.57 14.80
C LEU A 170 9.27 -8.01 16.24
#